data_AF-A0A3M7SV89-F1
#
_entry.id   AF-A0A3M7SV89-F1
#
_cell.length_a   1.000
_cell.length_b   1.000
_cell.length_c   1.000
_cell.angle_alpha   90.00
_cell.angle_beta   90.00
_cell.angle_gamma   90.00
#
_symmetry.space_group_name_H-M   'P 1'
#
loop_
_entity.id
_entity.type
_entity.pdbx_description
1 polymer ?
#
loop_
_entity_poly.entity_id
_entity_poly.type
_entity_poly.pdbx_seq_one_letter_code
_entity_poly.pdbx_strand_id
1 'polypeptide(L)'
;MKYPSTRFSKKKRKNVRKADFDQINTGMGSVDWKKESVGRNVNECYASFMNEYLRLYEKHVPEKRENLRKSEKWMNYEVNIVIKLKHRAWDKMKSCKKSSFEISKYDYGKACGELKQKFGKVKSDYENRLSKIAKSDPKLIYAYVRSKMGVKEEIRMLRTKEGEVTSDKKLIAELLNDLLHSVFNKETKDNIVVAHWNKLPENVVKSKSTAKFKMALDKFNGIGCYSSTRPIGGDWLRQSTC
;
A
#
# COMPACT_ATOMS: atom_id res chain seq x y z
N MET A 1 -20.84 13.33 -30.40
CA MET A 1 -20.83 13.89 -29.03
C MET A 1 -20.08 12.91 -28.13
N LYS A 2 -18.82 13.21 -27.79
CA LYS A 2 -17.96 12.30 -27.00
C LYS A 2 -18.25 12.53 -25.52
N TYR A 3 -18.72 11.50 -24.80
CA TYR A 3 -18.88 11.59 -23.35
C TYR A 3 -17.49 11.68 -22.69
N PRO A 4 -17.27 12.63 -21.76
CA PRO A 4 -16.01 12.71 -21.05
C PRO A 4 -15.86 11.50 -20.14
N SER A 5 -14.73 10.80 -20.28
CA SER A 5 -14.26 9.77 -19.37
C SER A 5 -14.13 10.36 -17.96
N THR A 6 -15.14 10.16 -17.13
CA THR A 6 -15.07 10.52 -15.72
C THR A 6 -14.17 9.51 -15.02
N ARG A 7 -12.95 9.93 -14.69
CA ARG A 7 -12.17 9.31 -13.60
C ARG A 7 -13.11 9.15 -12.41
N PHE A 8 -13.27 7.93 -11.91
CA PHE A 8 -14.01 7.65 -10.69
C PHE A 8 -13.37 8.41 -9.51
N SER A 9 -13.80 9.65 -9.28
CA SER A 9 -13.70 10.24 -7.95
C SER A 9 -14.49 9.31 -7.03
N LYS A 10 -13.85 8.86 -5.95
CA LYS A 10 -14.48 7.97 -4.95
C LYS A 10 -15.68 8.71 -4.38
N LYS A 11 -16.87 8.53 -4.96
CA LYS A 11 -18.11 9.14 -4.47
C LYS A 11 -18.28 8.69 -3.03
N LYS A 12 -18.17 9.63 -2.09
CA LYS A 12 -18.44 9.36 -0.68
C LYS A 12 -19.92 8.97 -0.58
N ARG A 13 -20.21 7.75 -0.14
CA ARG A 13 -21.61 7.29 -0.03
C ARG A 13 -22.21 7.81 1.26
N LYS A 14 -23.41 8.37 1.23
CA LYS A 14 -24.14 8.79 2.44
C LYS A 14 -24.61 7.57 3.24
N ASN A 15 -24.56 7.66 4.57
CA ASN A 15 -24.96 6.61 5.50
C ASN A 15 -26.38 6.86 6.02
N VAL A 16 -27.39 6.60 5.18
CA VAL A 16 -28.80 6.87 5.50
C VAL A 16 -29.26 6.14 6.77
N ARG A 17 -28.68 4.98 7.10
CA ARG A 17 -29.00 4.23 8.33
C ARG A 17 -28.59 4.94 9.63
N LYS A 18 -27.68 5.91 9.55
CA LYS A 18 -27.23 6.72 10.69
C LYS A 18 -27.62 8.20 10.52
N ALA A 19 -28.57 8.48 9.65
CA ALA A 19 -29.11 9.82 9.50
C ALA A 19 -29.86 10.22 10.77
N ASP A 20 -29.72 11.49 11.16
CA ASP A 20 -30.55 12.09 12.20
C ASP A 20 -31.83 12.62 11.53
N PHE A 21 -32.85 11.77 11.47
CA PHE A 21 -34.12 12.11 10.83
C PHE A 21 -34.92 13.12 11.65
N ASP A 22 -34.74 13.16 12.97
CA ASP A 22 -35.47 14.08 13.86
C ASP A 22 -35.05 15.52 13.59
N GLN A 23 -33.74 15.76 13.42
CA GLN A 23 -33.22 17.08 13.05
C GLN A 23 -33.61 17.49 11.63
N ILE A 24 -33.66 16.54 10.68
CA ILE A 24 -34.13 16.81 9.31
C ILE A 24 -35.60 17.23 9.33
N ASN A 25 -36.44 16.50 10.06
CA ASN A 25 -37.87 16.80 10.17
C ASN A 25 -38.11 18.13 10.90
N THR A 26 -37.35 18.42 11.96
CA THR A 26 -37.42 19.69 12.69
C THR A 26 -37.00 20.86 11.81
N GLY A 27 -35.90 20.71 11.05
CA GLY A 27 -35.45 21.70 10.09
C GLY A 27 -36.50 21.96 9.01
N MET A 28 -37.10 20.91 8.47
CA MET A 28 -38.13 21.02 7.44
C MET A 28 -39.43 21.65 7.96
N GLY A 29 -39.80 21.37 9.22
CA GLY A 29 -40.96 21.95 9.88
C GLY A 29 -40.77 23.41 10.31
N SER A 30 -39.52 23.88 10.44
CA SER A 30 -39.21 25.27 10.80
C SER A 30 -39.35 26.25 9.64
N VAL A 31 -39.43 25.77 8.40
CA VAL A 31 -39.55 26.61 7.21
C VAL A 31 -41.00 27.00 6.97
N ASP A 32 -41.25 28.29 6.80
CA ASP A 32 -42.59 28.82 6.49
C ASP A 32 -42.90 28.67 4.99
N TRP A 33 -43.32 27.46 4.61
CA TRP A 33 -43.64 27.10 3.22
C TRP A 33 -44.76 27.96 2.61
N LYS A 34 -45.64 28.54 3.44
CA LYS A 34 -46.72 29.41 2.96
C LYS A 34 -46.17 30.73 2.45
N LYS A 35 -45.11 31.27 3.07
CA LYS A 35 -44.43 32.48 2.59
C LYS A 35 -43.50 32.20 1.40
N GLU A 36 -42.80 31.07 1.44
CA GLU A 36 -41.87 30.64 0.39
C GLU A 36 -42.57 30.39 -0.97
N SER A 37 -43.88 30.08 -0.93
CA SER A 37 -44.71 29.78 -2.11
C SER A 37 -45.44 31.00 -2.69
N VAL A 38 -45.42 32.16 -2.03
CA VAL A 38 -46.09 33.36 -2.56
C VAL A 38 -45.30 33.90 -3.76
N GLY A 39 -45.96 33.94 -4.93
CA GLY A 39 -45.40 34.54 -6.14
C GLY A 39 -44.43 33.66 -6.94
N ARG A 40 -44.27 32.37 -6.57
CA ARG A 40 -43.43 31.41 -7.30
C ARG A 40 -44.26 30.38 -8.07
N ASN A 41 -43.73 29.89 -9.19
CA ASN A 41 -44.35 28.81 -9.95
C ASN A 41 -44.20 27.46 -9.21
N VAL A 42 -45.05 26.48 -9.51
CA VAL A 42 -45.04 25.13 -8.92
C VAL A 42 -43.65 24.48 -9.03
N ASN A 43 -42.98 24.64 -10.18
CA ASN A 43 -41.64 24.12 -10.40
C ASN A 43 -40.58 24.80 -9.51
N GLU A 44 -40.71 26.09 -9.27
CA GLU A 44 -39.79 26.88 -8.43
C GLU A 44 -40.00 26.58 -6.95
N CYS A 45 -41.26 26.40 -6.54
CA CYS A 45 -41.61 25.90 -5.20
C CYS A 45 -41.01 24.52 -4.95
N TYR A 46 -41.14 23.60 -5.92
CA TYR A 46 -40.55 22.27 -5.81
C TYR A 46 -39.01 22.30 -5.78
N ALA A 47 -38.38 23.14 -6.59
CA ALA A 47 -36.93 23.32 -6.55
C ALA A 47 -36.45 23.86 -5.20
N SER A 48 -37.17 24.83 -4.63
CA SER A 48 -36.87 25.40 -3.32
C SER A 48 -37.00 24.36 -2.21
N PHE A 49 -38.06 23.56 -2.24
CA PHE A 49 -38.27 22.42 -1.35
C PHE A 49 -37.12 21.40 -1.45
N MET A 50 -36.76 21.00 -2.67
CA MET A 50 -35.70 20.02 -2.90
C MET A 50 -34.34 20.55 -2.46
N ASN A 51 -34.05 21.83 -2.68
CA ASN A 51 -32.80 22.45 -2.24
C ASN A 51 -32.68 22.45 -0.72
N GLU A 52 -33.75 22.79 0.00
CA GLU A 52 -33.75 22.80 1.46
C GLU A 52 -33.64 21.39 2.04
N TYR A 53 -34.37 20.43 1.46
CA TYR A 53 -34.24 19.03 1.81
C TYR A 53 -32.81 18.52 1.58
N LEU A 54 -32.20 18.80 0.42
CA LEU A 54 -30.84 18.40 0.11
C LEU A 54 -29.83 19.04 1.05
N ARG A 55 -30.02 20.31 1.43
CA ARG A 55 -29.19 21.02 2.41
C ARG A 55 -29.21 20.34 3.77
N LEU A 56 -30.41 20.02 4.29
CA LEU A 56 -30.57 19.30 5.55
C LEU A 56 -30.04 17.87 5.46
N TYR A 57 -30.31 17.19 4.35
CA TYR A 57 -29.81 15.84 4.07
C TYR A 57 -28.28 15.79 4.05
N GLU A 58 -27.62 16.77 3.43
CA GLU A 58 -26.16 16.81 3.39
C GLU A 58 -25.53 17.04 4.77
N LYS A 59 -26.17 17.87 5.59
CA LYS A 59 -25.74 18.22 6.94
C LYS A 59 -25.97 17.11 7.96
N HIS A 60 -27.14 16.48 7.92
CA HIS A 60 -27.60 15.53 8.95
C HIS A 60 -27.47 14.06 8.54
N VAL A 61 -27.07 13.76 7.29
CA VAL A 61 -26.72 12.39 6.88
C VAL A 61 -25.20 12.23 6.82
N PRO A 62 -24.61 11.49 7.78
CA PRO A 62 -23.17 11.27 7.81
C PRO A 62 -22.66 10.57 6.54
N GLU A 63 -21.44 10.91 6.14
CA GLU A 63 -20.76 10.22 5.05
C GLU A 63 -20.19 8.88 5.54
N LYS A 64 -20.42 7.81 4.76
CA LYS A 64 -19.75 6.52 4.93
C LYS A 64 -18.45 6.53 4.13
N ARG A 65 -17.35 6.29 4.83
CA ARG A 65 -16.11 5.89 4.16
C ARG A 65 -16.30 4.48 3.61
N GLU A 66 -16.12 4.31 2.30
CA GLU A 66 -15.98 2.98 1.74
C GLU A 66 -14.67 2.39 2.26
N ASN A 67 -14.78 1.51 3.24
CA ASN A 67 -13.71 0.58 3.56
C ASN A 67 -13.65 -0.43 2.42
N LEU A 68 -12.97 -0.07 1.33
CA LEU A 68 -12.53 -1.03 0.34
C LEU A 68 -11.53 -1.93 1.07
N ARG A 69 -12.04 -3.02 1.65
CA ARG A 69 -11.18 -4.09 2.15
C ARG A 69 -10.30 -4.46 0.96
N LYS A 70 -8.98 -4.31 1.13
CA LYS A 70 -8.03 -4.71 0.09
C LYS A 70 -8.19 -6.21 -0.07
N SER A 71 -8.94 -6.62 -1.09
CA SER A 71 -9.01 -8.01 -1.48
C SER A 71 -7.63 -8.43 -1.94
N GLU A 72 -7.19 -9.61 -1.54
CA GLU A 72 -5.93 -10.14 -2.04
C GLU A 72 -6.01 -10.31 -3.55
N LYS A 73 -4.89 -10.08 -4.26
CA LYS A 73 -4.86 -10.08 -5.72
C LYS A 73 -5.18 -11.44 -6.36
N TRP A 74 -5.01 -12.52 -5.61
CA TRP A 74 -5.36 -13.88 -6.04
C TRP A 74 -6.81 -14.26 -5.74
N MET A 75 -7.60 -13.42 -5.06
CA MET A 75 -9.01 -13.73 -4.79
C MET A 75 -9.81 -13.77 -6.09
N ASN A 76 -10.48 -14.90 -6.33
CA ASN A 76 -11.36 -15.11 -7.48
C ASN A 76 -12.83 -15.25 -7.03
N TYR A 77 -13.76 -15.10 -7.98
CA TYR A 77 -15.19 -15.37 -7.83
C TYR A 77 -15.46 -16.77 -7.27
N GLU A 78 -14.74 -17.78 -7.75
CA GLU A 78 -14.90 -19.16 -7.28
C GLU A 78 -14.56 -19.34 -5.80
N VAL A 79 -13.53 -18.66 -5.30
CA VAL A 79 -13.17 -18.66 -3.87
C VAL A 79 -14.28 -18.01 -3.06
N ASN A 80 -14.83 -16.89 -3.55
CA ASN A 80 -15.95 -16.20 -2.91
C ASN A 80 -17.21 -17.08 -2.82
N ILE A 81 -17.49 -17.92 -3.83
CA ILE A 81 -18.59 -18.88 -3.76
C ILE A 81 -18.38 -19.84 -2.59
N VAL A 82 -17.19 -20.43 -2.46
CA VAL A 82 -16.93 -21.41 -1.38
C VAL A 82 -16.94 -20.76 0.00
N ILE A 83 -16.47 -19.51 0.13
CA ILE A 83 -16.63 -18.73 1.37
C ILE A 83 -18.12 -18.60 1.73
N LYS A 84 -18.98 -18.24 0.76
CA LYS A 84 -20.43 -18.12 0.98
C LYS A 84 -21.05 -19.45 1.37
N LEU A 85 -20.65 -20.56 0.74
CA LEU A 85 -21.12 -21.90 1.09
C LEU A 85 -20.73 -22.28 2.52
N LYS A 86 -19.49 -22.03 2.93
CA LYS A 86 -19.03 -22.24 4.31
C LYS A 86 -19.84 -21.41 5.32
N HIS A 87 -20.15 -20.16 4.99
CA HIS A 87 -20.98 -19.29 5.83
C HIS A 87 -22.41 -19.84 5.95
N ARG A 88 -23.03 -20.24 4.84
CA ARG A 88 -24.37 -20.86 4.86
C ARG A 88 -24.39 -22.15 5.67
N ALA A 89 -23.38 -23.00 5.55
CA ALA A 89 -23.26 -24.22 6.33
C ALA A 89 -23.12 -23.91 7.84
N TRP A 90 -22.35 -22.88 8.19
CA TRP A 90 -22.25 -22.39 9.57
C TRP A 90 -23.60 -21.88 10.11
N ASP A 91 -24.29 -21.04 9.34
CA ASP A 91 -25.58 -20.48 9.73
C ASP A 91 -26.62 -21.60 9.92
N LYS A 92 -26.66 -22.58 9.00
CA LYS A 92 -27.50 -23.78 9.08
C LYS A 92 -27.19 -24.62 10.32
N MET A 93 -25.92 -24.82 10.64
CA MET A 93 -25.50 -25.54 11.85
C MET A 93 -25.95 -24.80 13.12
N LYS A 94 -25.83 -23.47 13.14
CA LYS A 94 -26.22 -22.64 14.28
C LYS A 94 -27.73 -22.61 14.50
N SER A 95 -28.53 -22.68 13.43
CA SER A 95 -30.00 -22.67 13.50
C SER A 95 -30.62 -24.08 13.58
N CYS A 96 -29.83 -25.14 13.51
CA CYS A 96 -30.35 -26.51 13.50
C CYS A 96 -30.82 -26.98 14.88
N LYS A 97 -31.84 -27.83 14.89
CA LYS A 97 -32.24 -28.61 16.07
C LYS A 97 -31.21 -29.71 16.35
N LYS A 98 -31.16 -30.19 17.59
CA LYS A 98 -30.16 -31.17 18.09
C LYS A 98 -30.08 -32.46 17.24
N SER A 99 -31.20 -32.88 16.65
CA SER A 99 -31.28 -34.07 15.77
C SER A 99 -30.53 -33.93 14.44
N SER A 100 -30.43 -32.73 13.88
CA SER A 100 -29.78 -32.48 12.58
C SER A 100 -28.39 -31.82 12.74
N PHE A 101 -27.92 -31.69 13.99
CA PHE A 101 -26.67 -31.01 14.31
C PHE A 101 -25.45 -31.74 13.76
N GLU A 102 -25.37 -33.07 13.94
CA GLU A 102 -24.17 -33.82 13.52
C GLU A 102 -23.98 -33.83 12.00
N ILE A 103 -25.08 -33.93 11.25
CA ILE A 103 -25.08 -33.81 9.77
C ILE A 103 -24.61 -32.41 9.36
N SER A 104 -25.17 -31.36 9.98
CA SER A 104 -24.81 -29.97 9.65
C SER A 104 -23.36 -29.64 10.04
N LYS A 105 -22.84 -30.25 11.11
CA LYS A 105 -21.45 -30.13 11.55
C LYS A 105 -20.50 -30.82 10.57
N TYR A 106 -20.86 -31.99 10.05
CA TYR A 106 -20.13 -32.65 8.97
C TYR A 106 -20.11 -31.80 7.69
N ASP A 107 -21.26 -31.29 7.26
CA ASP A 107 -21.38 -30.41 6.09
C ASP A 107 -20.50 -29.15 6.23
N TYR A 108 -20.50 -28.54 7.42
CA TYR A 108 -19.64 -27.41 7.72
C TYR A 108 -18.15 -27.77 7.68
N GLY A 109 -17.76 -28.92 8.25
CA GLY A 109 -16.40 -29.45 8.19
C GLY A 109 -15.94 -29.68 6.75
N LYS A 110 -16.79 -30.28 5.91
CA LYS A 110 -16.54 -30.48 4.48
C LYS A 110 -16.34 -29.14 3.76
N ALA A 111 -17.22 -28.16 3.97
CA ALA A 111 -17.09 -26.84 3.38
C ALA A 111 -15.81 -26.12 3.82
N CYS A 112 -15.36 -26.31 5.06
CA CYS A 112 -14.07 -25.78 5.54
C CYS A 112 -12.88 -26.46 4.84
N GLY A 113 -12.92 -27.78 4.65
CA GLY A 113 -11.89 -28.53 3.94
C GLY A 113 -11.77 -28.11 2.48
N GLU A 114 -12.90 -28.02 1.77
CA GLU A 114 -12.97 -27.54 0.39
C GLU A 114 -12.43 -26.12 0.27
N LEU A 115 -12.78 -25.24 1.21
CA LEU A 115 -12.29 -23.87 1.24
C LEU A 115 -10.77 -23.84 1.37
N LYS A 116 -10.19 -24.61 2.32
CA LYS A 116 -8.74 -24.69 2.52
C LYS A 116 -8.02 -25.17 1.26
N GLN A 117 -8.54 -26.21 0.60
CA GLN A 117 -7.96 -26.73 -0.65
C GLN A 117 -8.02 -25.69 -1.77
N LYS A 118 -9.17 -25.04 -1.98
CA LYS A 118 -9.30 -24.01 -3.03
C LYS A 118 -8.41 -22.80 -2.76
N PHE A 119 -8.31 -22.34 -1.51
CA PHE A 119 -7.39 -21.27 -1.13
C PHE A 119 -5.94 -21.63 -1.47
N GLY A 120 -5.50 -22.83 -1.08
CA GLY A 120 -4.14 -23.30 -1.38
C GLY A 120 -3.87 -23.33 -2.88
N LYS A 121 -4.79 -23.90 -3.67
CA LYS A 121 -4.66 -23.98 -5.13
C LYS A 121 -4.60 -22.61 -5.78
N VAL A 122 -5.60 -21.75 -5.54
CA VAL A 122 -5.69 -20.43 -6.18
C VAL A 122 -4.52 -19.53 -5.80
N LYS A 123 -4.06 -19.61 -4.55
CA LYS A 123 -2.88 -18.87 -4.10
C LYS A 123 -1.62 -19.36 -4.81
N SER A 124 -1.41 -20.69 -4.86
CA SER A 124 -0.27 -21.30 -5.55
C SER A 124 -0.27 -20.97 -7.05
N ASP A 125 -1.41 -21.06 -7.73
CA ASP A 125 -1.57 -20.73 -9.15
C ASP A 125 -1.19 -19.27 -9.43
N TYR A 126 -1.59 -18.35 -8.55
CA TYR A 126 -1.22 -16.95 -8.65
C TYR A 126 0.27 -16.71 -8.41
N GLU A 127 0.87 -17.35 -7.40
CA GLU A 127 2.31 -17.26 -7.13
C GLU A 127 3.12 -17.85 -8.29
N ASN A 128 2.71 -18.99 -8.86
CA ASN A 128 3.30 -19.59 -10.05
C ASN A 128 3.23 -18.67 -11.26
N ARG A 129 2.08 -18.00 -11.47
CA ARG A 129 1.93 -17.00 -12.53
C ARG A 129 2.87 -15.82 -12.32
N LEU A 130 2.99 -15.31 -11.09
CA LEU A 130 3.93 -14.24 -10.76
C LEU A 130 5.36 -14.66 -11.07
N SER A 131 5.78 -15.86 -10.65
CA SER A 131 7.12 -16.39 -10.91
C SER A 131 7.45 -16.51 -12.40
N LYS A 132 6.47 -16.85 -13.24
CA LYS A 132 6.63 -16.87 -14.70
C LYS A 132 6.84 -15.47 -15.28
N ILE A 133 6.14 -14.47 -14.75
CA ILE A 133 6.19 -13.07 -15.20
C ILE A 133 7.39 -12.32 -14.58
N ALA A 134 8.06 -12.91 -13.58
CA ALA A 134 9.21 -12.33 -12.86
C ALA A 134 10.25 -11.66 -13.77
N LYS A 135 10.56 -12.32 -14.89
CA LYS A 135 11.62 -11.90 -15.80
C LYS A 135 11.19 -10.71 -16.69
N SER A 136 9.91 -10.61 -17.03
CA SER A 136 9.39 -9.52 -17.86
C SER A 136 8.94 -8.32 -17.03
N ASP A 137 8.33 -8.55 -15.86
CA ASP A 137 7.94 -7.49 -14.93
C ASP A 137 8.32 -7.84 -13.47
N PRO A 138 9.56 -7.52 -13.05
CA PRO A 138 10.03 -7.75 -11.69
C PRO A 138 9.23 -6.98 -10.63
N LYS A 139 8.59 -5.85 -11.00
CA LYS A 139 7.89 -4.99 -10.03
C LYS A 139 6.69 -5.69 -9.42
N LEU A 140 6.04 -6.61 -10.15
CA LEU A 140 4.90 -7.37 -9.64
C LEU A 140 5.29 -8.29 -8.48
N ILE A 141 6.45 -8.95 -8.57
CA ILE A 141 6.97 -9.81 -7.51
C ILE A 141 7.39 -8.97 -6.31
N TYR A 142 8.14 -7.89 -6.51
CA TYR A 142 8.51 -7.00 -5.40
C TYR A 142 7.29 -6.42 -4.69
N ALA A 143 6.25 -6.05 -5.44
CA ALA A 143 4.99 -5.60 -4.86
C ALA A 143 4.28 -6.70 -4.07
N TYR A 144 4.31 -7.96 -4.55
CA TYR A 144 3.75 -9.11 -3.84
C TYR A 144 4.53 -9.41 -2.55
N VAL A 145 5.86 -9.51 -2.63
CA VAL A 145 6.76 -9.73 -1.48
C VAL A 145 6.58 -8.62 -0.44
N ARG A 146 6.60 -7.35 -0.85
CA ARG A 146 6.35 -6.21 0.04
C ARG A 146 4.98 -6.26 0.70
N SER A 147 3.95 -6.78 0.01
CA SER A 147 2.62 -6.93 0.61
C SER A 147 2.55 -8.04 1.67
N LYS A 148 3.50 -8.99 1.66
CA LYS A 148 3.59 -10.11 2.60
C LYS A 148 4.61 -9.88 3.71
N MET A 149 5.61 -9.05 3.47
CA MET A 149 6.52 -8.53 4.50
C MET A 149 5.72 -7.59 5.41
N GLY A 150 5.15 -8.15 6.49
CA GLY A 150 4.36 -7.41 7.49
C GLY A 150 5.19 -6.47 8.37
N VAL A 151 6.51 -6.50 8.24
CA VAL A 151 7.42 -5.61 8.94
C VAL A 151 7.57 -4.34 8.14
N LYS A 152 6.89 -3.28 8.58
CA LYS A 152 7.45 -1.94 8.39
C LYS A 152 8.58 -1.84 9.40
N GLU A 153 9.81 -1.78 8.91
CA GLU A 153 10.94 -1.37 9.75
C GLU A 153 10.64 0.07 10.19
N GLU A 154 10.04 0.20 11.37
CA GLU A 154 9.81 1.47 12.04
C GLU A 154 10.79 1.52 13.20
N ILE A 155 11.52 2.63 13.31
CA ILE A 155 12.35 2.91 14.47
C ILE A 155 11.39 3.09 15.65
N ARG A 156 11.28 2.05 16.49
CA ARG A 156 10.33 2.05 17.61
C ARG A 156 10.88 2.78 18.83
N MET A 157 12.18 2.71 19.03
CA MET A 157 12.86 3.22 20.21
C MET A 157 14.25 3.70 19.83
N LEU A 158 14.70 4.80 20.42
CA LEU A 158 16.08 5.28 20.33
C LEU A 158 16.63 5.52 21.73
N ARG A 159 17.95 5.39 21.87
CA ARG A 159 18.66 5.73 23.10
C ARG A 159 19.11 7.19 23.02
N THR A 160 18.76 7.96 24.03
CA THR A 160 19.20 9.34 24.21
C THR A 160 20.67 9.38 24.63
N LYS A 161 21.33 10.53 24.48
CA LYS A 161 22.74 10.73 24.89
C LYS A 161 22.98 10.44 26.38
N GLU A 162 21.95 10.64 27.21
CA GLU A 162 21.93 10.33 28.65
C GLU A 162 21.75 8.83 28.97
N GLY A 163 21.60 7.99 27.95
CA GLY A 163 21.44 6.55 28.10
C GLY A 163 20.00 6.07 28.29
N GLU A 164 19.03 6.99 28.44
CA GLU A 164 17.61 6.66 28.52
C GLU A 164 17.04 6.18 27.17
N VAL A 165 16.00 5.34 27.21
CA VAL A 165 15.36 4.80 26.01
C VAL A 165 14.01 5.46 25.81
N THR A 166 13.81 6.10 24.66
CA THR A 166 12.58 6.83 24.34
C THR A 166 11.82 6.15 23.22
N SER A 167 10.51 5.99 23.41
CA SER A 167 9.57 5.44 22.41
C SER A 167 8.65 6.49 21.78
N ASP A 168 8.74 7.75 22.23
CA ASP A 168 7.92 8.83 21.69
C ASP A 168 8.42 9.24 20.29
N LYS A 169 7.51 9.28 19.33
CA LYS A 169 7.81 9.55 17.92
C LYS A 169 8.37 10.95 17.70
N LYS A 170 7.92 11.94 18.49
CA LYS A 170 8.42 13.32 18.39
C LYS A 170 9.89 13.40 18.81
N LEU A 171 10.18 12.90 20.01
CA LEU A 171 11.53 12.84 20.55
C LEU A 171 12.49 12.01 19.67
N ILE A 172 12.03 10.88 19.13
CA ILE A 172 12.80 10.08 18.16
C ILE A 172 13.17 10.93 16.93
N ALA A 173 12.23 11.74 16.41
CA ALA A 173 12.49 12.58 15.24
C ALA A 173 13.49 13.70 15.54
N GLU A 174 13.37 14.34 16.70
CA GLU A 174 14.29 15.37 17.17
C GLU A 174 15.72 14.80 17.35
N LEU A 175 15.85 13.65 18.02
CA LEU A 175 17.13 12.98 18.20
C LEU A 175 17.80 12.60 16.88
N LEU A 176 17.02 12.09 15.91
CA LEU A 176 17.54 11.79 14.58
C LEU A 176 17.97 13.06 13.84
N ASN A 177 17.21 14.15 13.96
CA ASN A 177 17.56 15.42 13.34
C ASN A 177 18.89 15.95 13.88
N ASP A 178 19.08 15.90 15.20
CA ASP A 178 20.32 16.33 15.86
C ASP A 178 21.52 15.47 15.45
N LEU A 179 21.33 14.15 15.37
CA LEU A 179 22.36 13.22 14.90
C LEU A 179 22.77 13.53 13.46
N LEU A 180 21.81 13.72 12.56
CA LEU A 180 22.09 14.06 11.17
C LEU A 180 22.79 15.42 11.04
N HIS A 181 22.35 16.43 11.80
CA HIS A 181 23.02 17.73 11.84
C HIS A 181 24.47 17.64 12.32
N SER A 182 24.76 16.79 13.31
CA SER A 182 26.11 16.62 13.84
C SER A 182 27.07 15.95 12.84
N VAL A 183 26.58 15.09 11.96
CA VAL A 183 27.39 14.38 10.95
C VAL A 183 27.57 15.24 9.69
N PHE A 184 26.69 16.22 9.47
CA PHE A 184 26.83 17.15 8.36
C PHE A 184 28.01 18.10 8.57
N ASN A 185 29.11 17.82 7.89
CA ASN A 185 30.22 18.77 7.76
C ASN A 185 29.73 20.00 6.98
N LYS A 186 29.92 21.19 7.55
CA LYS A 186 29.77 22.43 6.78
C LYS A 186 30.87 22.43 5.72
N GLU A 187 30.47 22.52 4.45
CA GLU A 187 31.40 22.67 3.34
C GLU A 187 32.15 24.00 3.47
N THR A 188 33.30 23.97 4.13
CA THR A 188 34.35 24.96 3.92
C THR A 188 35.05 24.62 2.61
N LYS A 189 35.52 25.64 1.86
CA LYS A 189 36.17 25.45 0.54
C LYS A 189 37.33 24.43 0.57
N ASP A 190 37.88 24.16 1.75
CA ASP A 190 38.97 23.20 1.98
C ASP A 190 38.51 21.73 2.12
N ASN A 191 37.22 21.49 2.41
CA ASN A 191 36.65 20.17 2.73
C ASN A 191 35.86 19.51 1.59
N ILE A 192 35.67 20.21 0.46
CA ILE A 192 34.84 19.72 -0.67
C ILE A 192 35.58 18.69 -1.52
N VAL A 193 36.91 18.66 -1.44
CA VAL A 193 37.73 17.77 -2.26
C VAL A 193 38.70 17.06 -1.33
N VAL A 194 38.45 15.77 -1.09
CA VAL A 194 39.38 14.89 -0.38
C VAL A 194 40.78 15.19 -0.93
N ALA A 195 41.72 15.61 -0.08
CA ALA A 195 43.00 16.18 -0.50
C ALA A 195 43.80 15.33 -1.52
N HIS A 196 43.44 14.04 -1.68
CA HIS A 196 43.96 13.16 -2.72
C HIS A 196 43.52 13.51 -4.15
N TRP A 197 42.29 14.02 -4.37
CA TRP A 197 41.80 14.36 -5.72
C TRP A 197 42.47 15.62 -6.28
N ASN A 198 42.88 16.56 -5.41
CA ASN A 198 43.66 17.75 -5.79
C ASN A 198 45.13 17.42 -6.14
N LYS A 199 45.61 16.22 -5.79
CA LYS A 199 46.96 15.73 -6.13
C LYS A 199 46.98 14.90 -7.42
N LEU A 200 45.84 14.77 -8.11
CA LEU A 200 45.79 14.02 -9.35
C LEU A 200 46.57 14.75 -10.45
N PRO A 201 47.41 14.04 -11.22
CA PRO A 201 48.14 14.65 -12.30
C PRO A 201 47.18 15.07 -13.43
N GLU A 202 47.50 16.19 -14.10
CA GLU A 202 46.59 16.81 -15.09
C GLU A 202 46.16 15.88 -16.22
N ASN A 203 46.98 14.88 -16.55
CA ASN A 203 46.70 13.86 -17.55
C ASN A 203 45.51 12.95 -17.19
N VAL A 204 45.25 12.72 -15.89
CA VAL A 204 44.09 11.96 -15.41
C VAL A 204 42.83 12.82 -15.55
N VAL A 205 42.90 14.07 -15.07
CA VAL A 205 41.76 15.00 -15.04
C VAL A 205 41.29 15.41 -16.45
N LYS A 206 42.22 15.62 -17.40
CA LYS A 206 41.93 16.04 -18.78
C LYS A 206 41.65 14.87 -19.75
N SER A 207 41.39 13.67 -19.25
CA SER A 207 41.21 12.49 -20.10
C SER A 207 39.89 12.54 -20.90
N LYS A 208 39.99 12.28 -22.21
CA LYS A 208 38.87 12.47 -23.17
C LYS A 208 37.78 11.38 -23.11
N SER A 209 37.95 10.34 -22.30
CA SER A 209 37.03 9.19 -22.22
C SER A 209 37.11 8.53 -20.83
N THR A 210 35.98 8.04 -20.34
CA THR A 210 35.82 7.39 -19.03
C THR A 210 36.69 6.15 -18.86
N ALA A 211 36.92 5.37 -19.92
CA ALA A 211 37.80 4.20 -19.87
C ALA A 211 39.27 4.60 -19.64
N LYS A 212 39.71 5.68 -20.31
CA LYS A 212 41.08 6.23 -20.15
C LYS A 212 41.26 6.89 -18.79
N PHE A 213 40.24 7.59 -18.29
CA PHE A 213 40.23 8.14 -16.93
C PHE A 213 40.48 7.05 -15.89
N LYS A 214 39.73 5.95 -15.97
CA LYS A 214 39.84 4.82 -15.05
C LYS A 214 41.23 4.17 -15.09
N MET A 215 41.75 3.86 -16.28
CA MET A 215 43.08 3.24 -16.41
C MET A 215 44.20 4.16 -15.86
N ALA A 216 44.09 5.47 -16.06
CA ALA A 216 45.07 6.42 -15.56
C ALA A 216 44.97 6.58 -14.03
N LEU A 217 43.77 6.53 -13.46
CA LEU A 217 43.52 6.55 -12.02
C LEU A 217 44.03 5.26 -11.34
N ASP A 218 43.76 4.10 -11.92
CA ASP A 218 44.22 2.79 -11.41
C ASP A 218 45.77 2.74 -11.41
N LYS A 219 46.42 3.27 -12.46
CA LYS A 219 47.87 3.41 -12.53
C LYS A 219 48.43 4.38 -11.49
N PHE A 220 47.77 5.51 -11.24
CA PHE A 220 48.16 6.48 -10.21
C PHE A 220 48.04 5.90 -8.79
N ASN A 221 47.00 5.11 -8.54
CA ASN A 221 46.76 4.46 -7.25
C ASN A 221 47.58 3.18 -7.06
N GLY A 222 48.42 2.79 -8.02
CA GLY A 222 49.23 1.56 -7.95
C GLY A 222 48.41 0.27 -7.98
N ILE A 223 47.14 0.34 -8.39
CA ILE A 223 46.28 -0.83 -8.51
C ILE A 223 46.57 -1.46 -9.87
N GLY A 224 47.31 -2.57 -9.86
CA GLY A 224 47.60 -3.35 -11.07
C GLY A 224 46.31 -3.67 -11.82
N CYS A 225 46.31 -3.45 -13.14
CA CYS A 225 45.16 -3.65 -14.01
C CYS A 225 44.66 -5.11 -13.90
N TYR A 226 43.57 -5.34 -13.17
CA TYR A 226 42.84 -6.60 -13.28
C TYR A 226 42.10 -6.59 -14.63
N SER A 227 42.73 -7.17 -15.64
CA SER A 227 42.06 -7.51 -16.89
C SER A 227 40.93 -8.50 -16.58
N SER A 228 39.70 -8.00 -16.49
CA SER A 228 38.52 -8.85 -16.38
C SER A 228 38.16 -9.40 -17.76
N THR A 229 38.96 -10.33 -18.28
CA THR A 229 38.51 -11.27 -19.30
C THR A 229 37.89 -12.45 -18.56
N ARG A 230 36.54 -12.46 -18.46
CA ARG A 230 35.82 -13.66 -17.98
C ARG A 230 35.92 -14.74 -19.07
N PRO A 231 36.46 -15.94 -18.78
CA PRO A 231 36.37 -17.06 -19.71
C PRO A 231 34.93 -17.56 -19.75
N ILE A 232 34.44 -17.79 -20.97
CA ILE A 232 33.16 -18.45 -21.24
C ILE A 232 33.43 -19.96 -21.23
N GLY A 233 32.82 -20.68 -20.29
CA GLY A 233 32.66 -22.14 -20.31
C GLY A 233 33.72 -22.96 -19.55
N GLY A 234 33.24 -23.99 -18.82
CA GLY A 234 34.07 -25.13 -18.38
C GLY A 234 33.97 -25.50 -16.91
N ASP A 235 33.15 -26.52 -16.63
CA ASP A 235 33.28 -27.57 -15.61
C ASP A 235 33.36 -27.26 -14.11
N TRP A 236 32.23 -27.55 -13.46
CA TRP A 236 32.12 -27.83 -12.03
C TRP A 236 32.61 -29.25 -11.74
N LEU A 237 33.83 -29.42 -11.23
CA LEU A 237 34.21 -30.61 -10.45
C LEU A 237 35.45 -30.28 -9.61
N ARG A 238 35.25 -30.00 -8.31
CA ARG A 238 36.34 -30.02 -7.33
C ARG A 238 36.11 -31.22 -6.42
N GLN A 239 36.92 -32.25 -6.64
CA GLN A 239 37.14 -33.33 -5.70
C GLN A 239 37.64 -32.75 -4.37
N SER A 240 37.02 -33.20 -3.29
CA SER A 240 37.42 -32.96 -1.92
C SER A 240 38.42 -34.04 -1.50
N THR A 241 39.69 -33.66 -1.30
CA THR A 241 40.65 -34.42 -0.50
C THR A 241 41.41 -33.45 0.40
N CYS A 242 41.02 -33.44 1.67
CA CYS A 242 41.83 -33.57 2.88
C CYS A 242 40.87 -33.41 4.07
#